data_AF-A0A8I0FAS1-F1
#
_entry.id   AF-A0A8I0FAS1-F1
#
_cell.length_a   1.000
_cell.length_b   1.000
_cell.length_c   1.000
_cell.angle_alpha   90.00
_cell.angle_beta   90.00
_cell.angle_gamma   90.00
#
_symmetry.space_group_name_H-M   'P 1'
#
loop_
_entity.id
_entity.type
_entity.pdbx_description
1 polymer ?
#
loop_
_entity_poly.entity_id
_entity_poly.type
_entity_poly.pdbx_seq_one_letter_code
_entity_poly.pdbx_strand_id
1 'polypeptide(L)'
;NQALVNYLGGGAGYDNITQSFSNPTYNVGDQSYHNVGDAIGALNQADQTLNTKIDNVSNKLEQAFYATNQRIDDVEKRANAGIAAAMALENAPFVAGKYTYAVGAAYHGGENAVGVTLRKTADDGRWSLTGGVAAASQGDPSVRIGISGVID
;
A
#
# COMPACT_ATOMS: atom_id res chain seq x y z
N ASN A 1 -47.31 16.47 -39.97
CA ASN A 1 -47.42 15.78 -38.67
C ASN A 1 -46.60 14.50 -38.60
N GLN A 2 -46.62 13.63 -39.63
CA GLN A 2 -45.81 12.40 -39.65
C GLN A 2 -44.29 12.62 -39.55
N ALA A 3 -43.75 13.66 -40.20
CA ALA A 3 -42.32 13.96 -40.12
C ALA A 3 -41.87 14.35 -38.69
N LEU A 4 -42.70 15.08 -37.94
CA LEU A 4 -42.39 15.53 -36.59
C LEU A 4 -42.22 14.35 -35.62
N VAL A 5 -43.12 13.37 -35.67
CA VAL A 5 -43.05 12.19 -34.80
C VAL A 5 -41.86 11.28 -35.13
N ASN A 6 -41.46 11.21 -36.40
CA ASN A 6 -40.25 10.51 -36.81
C ASN A 6 -38.98 11.17 -36.25
N TYR A 7 -38.95 12.51 -36.14
CA TYR A 7 -37.81 13.22 -35.55
C TYR A 7 -37.76 13.11 -34.03
N LEU A 8 -38.89 12.92 -33.35
CA LEU A 8 -38.91 12.61 -31.92
C LEU A 8 -38.44 11.17 -31.69
N GLY A 9 -38.85 10.21 -32.51
CA GLY A 9 -38.49 8.80 -32.31
C GLY A 9 -39.20 8.21 -31.09
N GLY A 10 -38.60 7.20 -30.45
CA GLY A 10 -39.15 6.59 -29.22
C GLY A 10 -40.58 6.02 -29.36
N GLY A 11 -41.03 5.70 -30.58
CA GLY A 11 -42.41 5.26 -30.83
C GLY A 11 -43.46 6.39 -30.79
N ALA A 12 -43.06 7.66 -30.86
CA ALA A 12 -44.00 8.76 -31.08
C ALA A 12 -44.83 8.54 -32.35
N GLY A 13 -46.10 8.92 -32.30
CA GLY A 13 -47.07 8.66 -33.36
C GLY A 13 -48.07 9.79 -33.54
N TYR A 14 -48.65 9.85 -34.72
CA TYR A 14 -49.77 10.76 -35.03
C TYR A 14 -50.89 9.95 -35.65
N ASP A 15 -52.07 10.01 -35.06
CA ASP A 15 -53.29 9.39 -35.58
C ASP A 15 -54.11 10.44 -36.33
N ASN A 16 -54.26 10.25 -37.65
CA ASN A 16 -54.96 11.17 -38.53
C ASN A 16 -56.50 11.05 -38.46
N ILE A 17 -57.02 9.98 -37.85
CA ILE A 17 -58.46 9.78 -37.64
C ILE A 17 -58.90 10.54 -36.39
N THR A 18 -58.18 10.35 -35.28
CA THR A 18 -58.47 11.02 -34.00
C THR A 18 -57.83 12.41 -33.87
N GLN A 19 -56.99 12.80 -34.84
CA GLN A 19 -56.21 14.04 -34.86
C GLN A 19 -55.32 14.23 -33.61
N SER A 20 -54.79 13.13 -33.06
CA SER A 20 -54.07 13.12 -31.78
C SER A 20 -52.61 12.63 -31.91
N PHE A 21 -51.76 13.01 -30.94
CA PHE A 21 -50.38 12.54 -30.83
C PHE A 21 -50.24 11.50 -29.71
N SER A 22 -49.43 10.47 -29.95
CA SER A 22 -48.91 9.61 -28.88
C SER A 22 -47.49 10.05 -28.49
N ASN A 23 -47.23 10.12 -27.19
CA ASN A 23 -45.93 10.53 -26.68
C ASN A 23 -44.84 9.51 -27.06
N PRO A 24 -43.60 9.96 -27.30
CA PRO A 24 -42.47 9.04 -27.36
C PRO A 24 -42.27 8.34 -26.01
N THR A 25 -41.45 7.30 -26.01
CA THR A 25 -40.94 6.62 -24.82
C THR A 25 -39.44 6.39 -25.02
N TYR A 26 -38.64 6.99 -24.15
CA TYR A 26 -37.19 6.82 -24.08
C TYR A 26 -36.84 6.09 -22.78
N ASN A 27 -36.09 5.01 -22.89
CA ASN A 27 -35.62 4.29 -21.70
C ASN A 27 -34.20 4.77 -21.39
N VAL A 28 -34.00 5.32 -20.20
CA VAL A 28 -32.70 5.77 -19.69
C VAL A 28 -32.46 5.06 -18.36
N GLY A 29 -31.50 4.15 -18.33
CA GLY A 29 -31.36 3.20 -17.23
C GLY A 29 -32.63 2.36 -17.06
N ASP A 30 -33.13 2.27 -15.83
CA ASP A 30 -34.34 1.50 -15.48
C ASP A 30 -35.63 2.35 -15.53
N GLN A 31 -35.55 3.60 -16.02
CA GLN A 31 -36.70 4.51 -16.09
C GLN A 31 -37.09 4.85 -17.53
N SER A 32 -38.39 5.06 -17.74
CA SER A 32 -38.96 5.51 -19.02
C SER A 32 -39.40 6.97 -18.94
N TYR A 33 -39.09 7.73 -19.99
CA TYR A 33 -39.40 9.15 -20.12
C TYR A 33 -40.19 9.40 -21.40
N HIS A 34 -41.14 10.33 -21.36
CA HIS A 34 -42.09 10.54 -22.46
C HIS A 34 -41.84 11.82 -23.26
N ASN A 35 -40.72 12.48 -23.02
CA ASN A 35 -40.22 13.59 -23.83
C ASN A 35 -38.69 13.62 -23.80
N VAL A 36 -38.11 14.32 -24.78
CA VAL A 36 -36.65 14.39 -24.98
C VAL A 36 -35.97 15.14 -23.83
N GLY A 37 -36.59 16.19 -23.31
CA GLY A 37 -36.01 17.03 -22.26
C GLY A 37 -35.76 16.26 -20.97
N ASP A 38 -36.74 15.49 -20.51
CA ASP A 38 -36.62 14.70 -19.28
C ASP A 38 -35.60 13.56 -19.46
N ALA A 39 -35.59 12.89 -20.60
CA ALA A 39 -34.62 11.83 -20.90
C ALA A 39 -33.18 12.37 -20.93
N ILE A 40 -32.95 13.51 -21.58
CA ILE A 40 -31.64 14.19 -21.58
C ILE A 40 -31.28 14.69 -20.18
N GLY A 41 -32.25 15.20 -19.42
CA GLY A 41 -32.06 15.62 -18.04
C GLY A 41 -31.60 14.46 -17.14
N ALA A 42 -32.20 13.28 -17.31
CA ALA A 42 -31.81 12.06 -16.59
C ALA A 42 -30.38 11.61 -16.95
N LEU A 43 -30.02 11.63 -18.24
CA LEU A 43 -28.65 11.35 -18.68
C LEU A 43 -27.63 12.34 -18.11
N ASN A 44 -27.94 13.64 -18.13
CA ASN A 44 -27.09 14.68 -17.55
C ASN A 44 -26.90 14.48 -16.04
N GLN A 45 -27.96 14.10 -15.31
CA GLN A 45 -27.84 13.82 -13.88
C GLN A 45 -26.98 12.57 -13.60
N ALA A 46 -27.12 11.52 -14.42
CA ALA A 46 -26.29 10.33 -14.33
C ALA A 46 -24.82 10.67 -14.61
N ASP A 47 -24.54 11.49 -15.62
CA ASP A 47 -23.19 11.95 -15.96
C ASP A 47 -22.55 12.77 -14.82
N GLN A 48 -23.28 13.72 -14.24
CA GLN A 48 -22.81 14.47 -13.06
C GLN A 48 -22.52 13.56 -11.85
N THR A 49 -23.33 12.52 -11.67
CA THR A 49 -23.11 11.52 -10.62
C THR A 49 -21.84 10.70 -10.89
N LEU A 50 -21.60 10.32 -12.15
CA LEU A 50 -20.39 9.64 -12.57
C LEU A 50 -19.15 10.51 -12.37
N ASN A 51 -19.20 11.79 -12.77
CA ASN A 51 -18.11 12.74 -12.55
C ASN A 51 -17.76 12.87 -11.07
N THR A 52 -18.76 13.03 -10.19
CA THR A 52 -18.55 13.04 -8.74
C THR A 52 -17.91 11.75 -8.22
N LYS A 53 -18.33 10.59 -8.73
CA LYS A 53 -17.73 9.30 -8.33
C LYS A 53 -16.29 9.20 -8.80
N ILE A 54 -15.99 9.63 -10.02
CA ILE A 54 -14.63 9.66 -10.58
C ILE A 54 -13.73 10.55 -9.72
N ASP A 55 -14.15 11.77 -9.39
CA ASP A 55 -13.38 12.67 -8.53
C ASP A 55 -13.08 12.04 -7.16
N ASN A 56 -14.07 11.40 -6.55
CA ASN A 56 -13.88 10.71 -5.29
C ASN A 56 -12.92 9.52 -5.39
N VAL A 57 -12.97 8.75 -6.47
CA VAL A 57 -12.04 7.64 -6.72
C VAL A 57 -10.63 8.17 -6.94
N SER A 58 -10.46 9.20 -7.77
CA SER A 58 -9.17 9.86 -8.03
C SER A 58 -8.53 10.36 -6.73
N ASN A 59 -9.30 11.07 -5.89
CA ASN A 59 -8.82 11.57 -4.61
C ASN A 59 -8.41 10.44 -3.65
N LYS A 60 -9.20 9.35 -3.58
CA LYS A 60 -8.87 8.18 -2.75
C LYS A 60 -7.63 7.45 -3.24
N LEU A 61 -7.48 7.30 -4.55
CA LEU A 61 -6.31 6.66 -5.15
C LEU A 61 -5.06 7.49 -4.93
N GLU A 62 -5.12 8.81 -5.13
CA GLU A 62 -4.00 9.72 -4.87
C GLU A 62 -3.54 9.62 -3.41
N GLN A 63 -4.47 9.69 -2.45
CA GLN A 63 -4.15 9.52 -1.03
C GLN A 63 -3.55 8.14 -0.73
N ALA A 64 -4.11 7.08 -1.32
CA ALA A 64 -3.59 5.72 -1.15
C ALA A 64 -2.16 5.60 -1.71
N PHE A 65 -1.87 6.21 -2.86
CA PHE A 65 -0.53 6.24 -3.43
C PHE A 65 0.46 7.01 -2.56
N TYR A 66 0.10 8.18 -2.04
CA TYR A 66 0.97 8.92 -1.12
C TYR A 66 1.27 8.13 0.16
N ALA A 67 0.25 7.56 0.80
CA ALA A 67 0.43 6.75 2.00
C ALA A 67 1.28 5.50 1.71
N THR A 68 1.11 4.89 0.53
CA THR A 68 1.90 3.73 0.10
C THR A 68 3.35 4.12 -0.13
N ASN A 69 3.63 5.24 -0.81
CA ASN A 69 4.99 5.72 -1.04
C ASN A 69 5.71 6.00 0.27
N GLN A 70 5.06 6.69 1.21
CA GLN A 70 5.62 6.92 2.54
C GLN A 70 5.94 5.61 3.27
N ARG A 71 5.04 4.62 3.17
CA ARG A 71 5.27 3.30 3.76
C ARG A 71 6.42 2.56 3.09
N ILE A 72 6.59 2.69 1.77
CA ILE A 72 7.72 2.08 1.04
C ILE A 72 9.04 2.70 1.52
N ASP A 73 9.11 4.03 1.62
CA ASP A 73 10.29 4.73 2.12
C ASP A 73 10.63 4.30 3.56
N ASP A 74 9.62 4.17 4.42
CA ASP A 74 9.81 3.69 5.79
C ASP A 74 10.28 2.23 5.84
N VAL A 75 9.77 1.38 4.95
CA VAL A 75 10.22 -0.02 4.83
C VAL A 75 11.67 -0.08 4.37
N GLU A 76 12.07 0.73 3.39
CA GLU A 76 13.45 0.80 2.91
C GLU A 76 14.40 1.21 4.04
N LYS A 77 14.07 2.30 4.75
CA LYS A 77 14.87 2.77 5.89
C LYS A 77 14.98 1.74 6.99
N ARG A 78 13.86 1.13 7.41
CA ARG A 78 13.88 0.08 8.45
C ARG A 78 14.68 -1.15 8.03
N ALA A 79 14.60 -1.55 6.76
CA ALA A 79 15.38 -2.65 6.24
C ALA A 79 16.89 -2.34 6.25
N ASN A 80 17.28 -1.17 5.75
CA ASN A 80 18.67 -0.72 5.75
C ASN A 80 19.24 -0.60 7.17
N ALA A 81 18.47 -0.03 8.10
CA ALA A 81 18.83 0.07 9.50
C ALA A 81 18.96 -1.31 10.17
N GLY A 82 18.07 -2.26 9.86
CA GLY A 82 18.17 -3.64 10.34
C GLY A 82 19.43 -4.36 9.85
N ILE A 83 19.80 -4.15 8.58
CA ILE A 83 21.07 -4.67 8.02
C ILE A 83 22.27 -4.04 8.73
N ALA A 84 22.26 -2.72 8.92
CA ALA A 84 23.30 -2.02 9.67
C ALA A 84 23.42 -2.59 11.10
N ALA A 85 22.31 -2.79 11.80
CA ALA A 85 22.31 -3.40 13.15
C ALA A 85 22.92 -4.80 13.14
N ALA A 86 22.58 -5.63 12.15
CA ALA A 86 23.15 -6.96 12.00
C ALA A 86 24.66 -6.92 11.75
N MET A 87 25.15 -5.98 10.94
CA MET A 87 26.59 -5.79 10.71
C MET A 87 27.33 -5.26 11.94
N ALA A 88 26.69 -4.38 12.73
CA ALA A 88 27.26 -3.84 13.97
C ALA A 88 27.40 -4.92 15.07
N LEU A 89 26.65 -6.02 14.97
CA LEU A 89 26.75 -7.17 15.87
C LEU A 89 27.94 -8.09 15.53
N GLU A 90 29.15 -7.60 15.78
CA GLU A 90 30.39 -8.38 15.60
C GLU A 90 30.62 -9.42 16.71
N ASN A 91 31.25 -10.55 16.37
CA ASN A 91 31.55 -11.62 17.33
C ASN A 91 32.66 -11.23 18.31
N ALA A 92 32.34 -11.28 19.61
CA ALA A 92 33.36 -11.15 20.65
C ALA A 92 34.40 -12.29 20.57
N PRO A 93 35.69 -12.03 20.85
CA PRO A 93 36.76 -13.01 20.70
C PRO A 93 36.51 -14.35 21.42
N PHE A 94 36.90 -15.47 20.82
CA PHE A 94 36.85 -16.79 21.46
C PHE A 94 38.09 -17.00 22.34
N VAL A 95 37.95 -16.88 23.67
CA VAL A 95 39.07 -17.08 24.60
C VAL A 95 38.63 -17.99 25.74
N ALA A 96 39.24 -19.18 25.83
CA ALA A 96 38.91 -20.21 26.82
C ALA A 96 38.92 -19.66 28.26
N GLY A 97 37.91 -20.02 29.02
CA GLY A 97 37.69 -19.60 30.40
C GLY A 97 37.33 -18.13 30.62
N LYS A 98 37.33 -17.28 29.58
CA LYS A 98 37.09 -15.84 29.73
C LYS A 98 35.70 -15.41 29.26
N TYR A 99 35.27 -14.28 29.81
CA TYR A 99 34.24 -13.43 29.23
C TYR A 99 34.91 -12.45 28.26
N THR A 100 34.34 -12.28 27.09
CA THR A 100 34.83 -11.35 26.08
C THR A 100 33.68 -10.48 25.60
N TYR A 101 34.01 -9.27 25.15
CA TYR A 101 33.05 -8.31 24.62
C TYR A 101 33.56 -7.73 23.30
N ALA A 102 32.64 -7.22 22.49
CA ALA A 102 32.92 -6.52 21.25
C ALA A 102 31.88 -5.41 21.04
N VAL A 103 32.30 -4.33 20.38
CA VAL A 103 31.50 -3.13 20.16
C VAL A 103 31.69 -2.69 18.71
N GLY A 104 30.64 -2.83 17.92
CA GLY A 104 30.66 -2.51 16.50
C GLY A 104 29.82 -1.29 16.18
N ALA A 105 30.19 -0.61 15.10
CA ALA A 105 29.34 0.37 14.43
C ALA A 105 29.30 0.03 12.94
N ALA A 106 28.17 0.32 12.29
CA ALA A 106 27.98 0.00 10.89
C ALA A 106 27.15 1.07 10.18
N TYR A 107 27.27 1.11 8.86
CA TYR A 107 26.50 1.97 7.98
C TYR A 107 26.06 1.18 6.74
N HIS A 108 24.79 1.31 6.36
CA HIS A 108 24.22 0.64 5.19
C HIS A 108 23.05 1.43 4.64
N GLY A 109 23.05 1.72 3.34
CA GLY A 109 21.88 2.28 2.65
C GLY A 109 21.30 3.55 3.29
N GLY A 110 22.14 4.47 3.78
CA GLY A 110 21.70 5.71 4.42
C GLY A 110 21.56 5.65 5.95
N GLU A 111 21.56 4.45 6.53
CA GLU A 111 21.29 4.23 7.96
C GLU A 111 22.55 3.77 8.70
N ASN A 112 22.66 4.13 9.98
CA ASN A 112 23.78 3.76 10.84
C ASN A 112 23.31 2.94 12.04
N ALA A 113 24.19 2.10 12.59
CA ALA A 113 23.89 1.31 13.76
C ALA A 113 25.09 1.11 14.67
N VAL A 114 24.80 0.80 15.92
CA VAL A 114 25.78 0.41 16.94
C VAL A 114 25.34 -0.88 17.60
N GLY A 115 26.28 -1.76 17.91
CA GLY A 115 26.03 -3.07 18.46
C GLY A 115 27.04 -3.44 19.54
N VAL A 116 26.58 -4.18 20.54
CA VAL A 116 27.41 -4.72 21.62
C VAL A 116 27.17 -6.23 21.69
N THR A 117 28.26 -6.98 21.77
CA THR A 117 28.22 -8.44 21.94
C THR A 117 29.01 -8.85 23.17
N LEU A 118 28.47 -9.83 23.90
CA LEU A 118 29.13 -10.54 24.98
C LEU A 118 29.28 -12.03 24.63
N ARG A 119 30.37 -12.64 25.08
CA ARG A 119 30.64 -14.06 24.91
C ARG A 119 31.23 -14.64 26.18
N LYS A 120 30.81 -15.86 26.54
CA LYS A 120 31.47 -16.72 27.53
C LYS A 120 31.93 -17.99 26.82
N THR A 121 33.19 -18.34 27.03
CA THR A 121 33.78 -19.59 26.55
C THR A 121 34.06 -20.50 27.73
N ALA A 122 33.81 -21.80 27.56
CA ALA A 122 34.15 -22.83 28.52
C ALA A 122 35.65 -22.86 28.80
N ASP A 123 36.05 -23.34 29.98
CA ASP A 123 37.45 -23.37 30.40
C ASP A 123 38.27 -24.33 29.54
N ASP A 124 37.65 -25.40 29.04
CA ASP A 124 38.24 -26.37 28.10
C ASP A 124 38.21 -25.89 26.63
N GLY A 125 37.64 -24.71 26.35
CA GLY A 125 37.52 -24.15 25.01
C GLY A 125 36.61 -24.94 24.07
N ARG A 126 35.84 -25.93 24.55
CA ARG A 126 35.04 -26.80 23.66
C ARG A 126 33.73 -26.19 23.22
N TRP A 127 33.17 -25.27 24.01
CA TRP A 127 31.94 -24.56 23.66
C TRP A 127 31.93 -23.11 24.13
N SER A 128 31.11 -22.30 23.48
CA SER A 128 30.89 -20.89 23.78
C SER A 128 29.43 -20.51 23.58
N LEU A 129 28.94 -19.65 24.49
CA LEU A 129 27.67 -18.95 24.36
C LEU A 129 27.95 -17.47 24.04
N THR A 130 27.26 -16.93 23.04
CA THR A 130 27.36 -15.53 22.61
C THR A 130 25.96 -14.89 22.62
N GLY A 131 25.88 -13.64 23.05
CA GLY A 131 24.67 -12.82 22.97
C GLY A 131 25.03 -11.39 22.60
N GLY A 132 24.14 -10.68 21.90
CA GLY A 132 24.38 -9.29 21.54
C GLY A 132 23.10 -8.50 21.30
N VAL A 133 23.20 -7.19 21.44
CA VAL A 133 22.13 -6.22 21.21
C VAL A 133 22.63 -5.10 20.31
N ALA A 134 21.79 -4.60 19.41
CA ALA A 134 22.12 -3.47 18.56
C ALA A 134 20.95 -2.52 18.38
N ALA A 135 21.26 -1.26 18.13
CA ALA A 135 20.31 -0.21 17.83
C ALA A 135 20.77 0.53 16.56
N ALA A 136 19.82 0.83 15.68
CA ALA A 136 20.07 1.58 14.46
C ALA A 136 19.34 2.92 14.47
N SER A 137 19.64 3.78 13.50
CA SER A 137 19.01 5.10 13.31
C SER A 137 17.51 5.03 13.04
N GLN A 138 17.02 3.89 12.53
CA GLN A 138 15.61 3.61 12.30
C GLN A 138 15.24 2.19 12.75
N GLY A 139 13.97 1.99 13.10
CA GLY A 139 13.45 0.69 13.54
C GLY A 139 13.75 0.37 15.01
N ASP A 140 13.38 -0.85 15.42
CA ASP A 140 13.49 -1.33 16.80
C ASP A 140 14.88 -1.96 17.06
N PRO A 141 15.30 -2.06 18.34
CA PRO A 141 16.54 -2.77 18.70
C PRO A 141 16.54 -4.24 18.26
N SER A 142 17.71 -4.72 17.84
CA SER A 142 17.94 -6.11 17.43
C SER A 142 18.66 -6.90 18.52
N VAL A 143 18.34 -8.19 18.63
CA VAL A 143 18.96 -9.12 19.59
C VAL A 143 19.46 -10.36 18.86
N ARG A 144 20.64 -10.87 19.26
CA ARG A 144 21.18 -12.15 18.78
C ARG A 144 21.64 -13.05 19.91
N ILE A 145 21.51 -14.35 19.72
CA ILE A 145 22.03 -15.40 20.60
C ILE A 145 22.63 -16.52 19.73
N GLY A 146 23.77 -17.07 20.12
CA GLY A 146 24.41 -18.17 19.40
C GLY A 146 25.26 -19.06 20.29
N ILE A 147 25.36 -20.33 19.91
CA ILE A 147 26.25 -21.32 20.51
C ILE A 147 27.26 -21.76 19.44
N SER A 148 28.51 -21.93 19.83
CA SER A 148 29.57 -22.41 18.95
C SER A 148 30.49 -23.35 19.73
N GLY A 149 31.19 -24.25 19.03
CA GLY A 149 32.08 -25.21 19.67
C GLY A 149 33.00 -25.88 18.66
N VAL A 150 33.95 -26.66 19.17
CA VAL A 150 34.90 -27.45 18.39
C VAL A 150 34.64 -28.93 18.66
N ILE A 151 34.64 -29.76 17.61
CA ILE A 151 34.46 -31.21 17.68
C ILE A 151 35.79 -31.85 17.27
N ASP A 152 36.18 -32.93 17.94
CA ASP A 152 37.39 -33.72 17.67
C ASP A 152 37.11 -34.79 16.60
#